data_AF-A0A0F8YSP8-F1
#
_entry.id   AF-A0A0F8YSP8-F1
#
_cell.length_a   1.000
_cell.length_b   1.000
_cell.length_c   1.000
_cell.angle_alpha   90.00
_cell.angle_beta   90.00
_cell.angle_gamma   90.00
#
_symmetry.space_group_name_H-M   'P 1'
#
loop_
_entity.id
_entity.type
_entity.pdbx_description
1 polymer ?
#
loop_
_entity_poly.entity_id
_entity_poly.type
_entity_poly.pdbx_seq_one_letter_code
_entity_poly.pdbx_strand_id
1 'polypeptide(L)'
;MENNEPSIGLALFAYRDVLPMTMRSLIRDLTQHPEIRFVWAGNDALIDRTRSTIATYFVDNNIFFDSPGAPLDVLVMIDHDVSWEEGDIQRIAQQAHERQAVVAGVYPKRGFSTALPLRSLSGNEEFVLPSDKLVECKYVSAGFMAIPRPILKKMTTSPSSIRSRDIGFPFVARTISGLYPFFLPLKIPLQSKLRRPYSYQDHRHEILANILPAQLRRLKNGLSWLYL
;
A
#
# COMPACT_ATOMS: atom_id res chain seq x y z
N MET A 1 23.62 23.25 5.18
CA MET A 1 22.51 22.42 5.68
C MET A 1 22.89 21.00 5.36
N GLU A 2 23.08 20.13 6.35
CA GLU A 2 23.32 18.71 6.08
C GLU A 2 22.11 18.15 5.31
N ASN A 3 22.36 17.43 4.22
CA ASN A 3 21.30 16.73 3.49
C ASN A 3 20.71 15.67 4.41
N ASN A 4 19.55 15.97 4.99
CA ASN A 4 18.81 15.07 5.88
C ASN A 4 17.95 14.09 5.04
N GLU A 5 18.61 13.37 4.13
CA GLU A 5 17.96 12.34 3.33
C GLU A 5 17.71 11.10 4.22
N PRO A 6 16.49 10.54 4.23
CA PRO A 6 16.17 9.41 5.07
C PRO A 6 16.85 8.15 4.55
N SER A 7 17.34 7.32 5.47
CA SER A 7 17.78 5.98 5.13
C SER A 7 16.59 5.09 4.76
N ILE A 8 16.68 4.39 3.62
CA ILE A 8 15.56 3.68 2.98
C ILE A 8 15.74 2.16 3.09
N GLY A 9 14.72 1.48 3.60
CA GLY A 9 14.52 0.05 3.42
C GLY A 9 13.48 -0.20 2.34
N LEU A 10 13.87 -0.81 1.22
CA LEU A 10 12.98 -1.15 0.11
C LEU A 10 12.57 -2.62 0.17
N ALA A 11 11.27 -2.89 0.24
CA ALA A 11 10.71 -4.22 0.23
C ALA A 11 9.87 -4.45 -1.03
N LEU A 12 10.25 -5.44 -1.83
CA LEU A 12 9.48 -5.89 -3.00
C LEU A 12 8.66 -7.14 -2.65
N PHE A 13 7.34 -7.06 -2.85
CA PHE A 13 6.40 -8.14 -2.56
C PHE A 13 5.99 -8.89 -3.83
N ALA A 14 6.40 -10.14 -3.96
CA ALA A 14 6.10 -10.97 -5.13
C ALA A 14 5.47 -12.30 -4.73
N TYR A 15 4.27 -12.59 -5.22
CA TYR A 15 3.70 -13.93 -4.98
C TYR A 15 4.48 -15.02 -5.72
N ARG A 16 4.83 -14.77 -6.98
CA ARG A 16 5.67 -15.64 -7.82
C ARG A 16 6.62 -14.83 -8.69
N ASP A 17 6.08 -14.23 -9.73
CA ASP A 17 6.89 -13.54 -10.75
C ASP A 17 7.00 -12.05 -10.44
N VAL A 18 8.07 -11.43 -10.93
CA VAL A 18 8.23 -9.97 -10.96
C VAL A 18 8.13 -9.50 -12.39
N LEU A 19 7.30 -8.47 -12.64
CA LEU A 19 7.16 -7.99 -14.01
C LEU A 19 8.48 -7.39 -14.53
N PRO A 20 8.82 -7.54 -15.82
CA PRO A 20 10.04 -6.98 -16.38
C PRO A 20 10.21 -5.48 -16.15
N MET A 21 9.11 -4.73 -16.15
CA MET A 21 9.16 -3.28 -15.91
C MET A 21 9.45 -2.92 -14.45
N THR A 22 8.93 -3.70 -13.50
CA THR A 22 9.30 -3.60 -12.08
C THR A 22 10.79 -3.91 -11.90
N MET A 23 11.29 -4.97 -12.52
CA MET A 23 12.72 -5.34 -12.46
C MET A 23 13.62 -4.25 -13.05
N ARG A 24 13.22 -3.64 -14.17
CA ARG A 24 13.97 -2.53 -14.78
C ARG A 24 14.07 -1.33 -13.84
N SER A 25 12.95 -0.96 -13.21
CA SER A 25 12.90 0.14 -12.23
C SER A 25 13.77 -0.16 -11.02
N LEU A 26 13.71 -1.40 -10.51
CA LEU A 26 14.52 -1.86 -9.40
C LEU A 26 16.02 -1.83 -9.70
N ILE A 27 16.45 -2.40 -10.83
CA ILE A 27 17.86 -2.44 -11.21
C ILE A 27 18.41 -1.03 -11.37
N ARG A 28 17.67 -0.13 -12.03
CA ARG A 28 18.05 1.28 -12.18
C ARG A 28 18.32 1.91 -10.82
N ASP A 29 17.33 1.89 -9.93
CA ASP A 29 17.43 2.60 -8.65
C ASP A 29 18.47 1.97 -7.73
N LEU A 30 18.56 0.65 -7.63
CA LEU A 30 19.58 0.00 -6.78
C LEU A 30 21.01 0.18 -7.31
N THR A 31 21.18 0.43 -8.62
CA THR A 31 22.50 0.75 -9.19
C THR A 31 22.89 2.19 -8.89
N GLN A 32 21.95 3.12 -8.97
CA GLN A 32 22.18 4.54 -8.73
C GLN A 32 22.23 4.88 -7.22
N HIS A 33 21.56 4.10 -6.40
CA HIS A 33 21.36 4.33 -4.97
C HIS A 33 21.73 3.09 -4.14
N PRO A 34 23.03 2.75 -4.06
CA PRO A 34 23.51 1.57 -3.34
C PRO A 34 23.26 1.63 -1.82
N GLU A 35 22.92 2.80 -1.28
CA GLU A 35 22.51 3.00 0.11
C GLU A 35 21.11 2.44 0.42
N ILE A 36 20.27 2.21 -0.59
CA ILE A 36 18.95 1.60 -0.41
C ILE A 36 19.13 0.13 -0.02
N ARG A 37 18.67 -0.22 1.18
CA ARG A 37 18.70 -1.62 1.62
C ARG A 37 17.49 -2.36 1.07
N PHE A 38 17.74 -3.31 0.19
CA PHE A 38 16.70 -4.05 -0.51
C PHE A 38 16.38 -5.40 0.16
N VAL A 39 15.10 -5.75 0.18
CA VAL A 39 14.62 -7.09 0.52
C VAL A 39 13.55 -7.54 -0.47
N TRP A 40 13.65 -8.78 -0.93
CA TRP A 40 12.59 -9.46 -1.65
C TRP A 40 11.78 -10.33 -0.69
N ALA A 41 10.46 -10.20 -0.74
CA ALA A 41 9.54 -10.94 0.11
C ALA A 41 8.48 -11.63 -0.74
N GLY A 42 8.59 -12.95 -0.89
CA GLY A 42 7.68 -13.70 -1.74
C GLY A 42 7.33 -15.11 -1.27
N ASN A 43 6.64 -15.85 -2.14
CA ASN A 43 6.14 -17.22 -1.90
C ASN A 43 5.11 -17.35 -0.76
N ASP A 44 4.40 -16.27 -0.45
CA ASP A 44 3.33 -16.25 0.54
C ASP A 44 2.02 -15.80 -0.10
N ALA A 45 1.00 -16.66 -0.07
CA ALA A 45 -0.32 -16.37 -0.61
C ALA A 45 -1.08 -15.26 0.15
N LEU A 46 -0.65 -14.93 1.37
CA LEU A 46 -1.24 -13.90 2.22
C LEU A 46 -0.33 -12.67 2.24
N ILE A 47 -0.60 -11.74 1.32
CA ILE A 47 0.18 -10.49 1.20
C ILE A 47 0.18 -9.68 2.51
N ASP A 48 -0.94 -9.68 3.24
CA ASP A 48 -1.08 -8.99 4.53
C ASP A 48 -0.13 -9.56 5.59
N ARG A 49 0.04 -10.88 5.60
CA ARG A 49 1.00 -11.56 6.48
C ARG A 49 2.42 -11.15 6.11
N THR A 50 2.75 -11.19 4.82
CA THR A 50 4.08 -10.83 4.32
C THR A 50 4.45 -9.39 4.64
N ARG A 51 3.55 -8.42 4.38
CA ARG A 51 3.77 -7.02 4.73
C ARG A 51 3.92 -6.81 6.23
N SER A 52 3.13 -7.52 7.05
CA SER A 52 3.22 -7.48 8.51
C SER A 52 4.56 -8.04 9.02
N THR A 53 5.03 -9.14 8.42
CA THR A 53 6.34 -9.73 8.69
C THR A 53 7.45 -8.74 8.38
N ILE A 54 7.47 -8.17 7.18
CA ILE A 54 8.49 -7.20 6.76
C ILE A 54 8.47 -5.95 7.63
N ALA A 55 7.29 -5.39 7.93
CA ALA A 55 7.19 -4.22 8.81
C ALA A 55 7.64 -4.53 10.24
N THR A 56 7.35 -5.73 10.76
CA THR A 56 7.85 -6.15 12.09
C THR A 56 9.36 -6.20 12.08
N TYR A 57 9.95 -6.86 11.09
CA TYR A 57 11.39 -6.96 10.99
C TYR A 57 12.07 -5.61 10.71
N PHE A 58 11.43 -4.72 9.96
CA PHE A 58 11.92 -3.36 9.80
C PHE A 58 11.98 -2.65 11.16
N VAL A 59 10.91 -2.71 11.97
CA VAL A 59 10.84 -2.09 13.31
C VAL A 59 11.84 -2.69 14.29
N ASP A 60 11.91 -4.02 14.36
CA ASP A 60 12.79 -4.75 15.26
C ASP A 60 14.25 -4.70 14.81
N ASN A 61 14.50 -4.24 13.58
CA ASN A 61 15.80 -4.27 12.90
C ASN A 61 16.26 -5.73 12.75
N ASN A 62 15.61 -6.52 11.87
CA ASN A 62 15.95 -7.93 11.62
C ASN A 62 16.09 -8.37 10.13
N ILE A 63 15.81 -7.54 9.11
CA ILE A 63 15.87 -7.97 7.68
C ILE A 63 16.79 -7.22 6.72
N PHE A 64 17.47 -6.16 7.16
CA PHE A 64 18.39 -5.40 6.32
C PHE A 64 19.86 -5.55 6.79
N PHE A 65 20.25 -6.79 7.14
CA PHE A 65 21.35 -7.14 8.08
C PHE A 65 22.68 -7.57 7.47
N ASP A 66 22.92 -7.38 6.18
CA ASP A 66 24.25 -7.67 5.63
C ASP A 66 25.35 -6.73 6.20
N SER A 67 25.00 -5.80 7.11
CA SER A 67 25.93 -5.19 8.05
C SER A 67 25.24 -4.77 9.35
N PRO A 68 25.99 -4.66 10.48
CA PRO A 68 25.54 -4.03 11.72
C PRO A 68 25.33 -2.52 11.47
N GLY A 69 24.23 -2.20 10.80
CA GLY A 69 23.91 -0.85 10.37
C GLY A 69 22.93 -0.17 11.31
N ALA A 70 22.96 1.17 11.30
CA ALA A 70 21.96 1.99 11.97
C ALA A 70 20.53 1.62 11.51
N PRO A 71 19.52 1.79 12.39
CA PRO A 71 18.12 1.66 12.03
C PRO A 71 17.77 2.51 10.81
N LEU A 72 16.95 1.97 9.90
CA LEU A 72 16.49 2.68 8.71
C LEU A 72 15.30 3.60 9.01
N ASP A 73 15.21 4.77 8.39
CA ASP A 73 14.19 5.77 8.70
C ASP A 73 12.81 5.46 8.09
N VAL A 74 12.81 4.99 6.83
CA VAL A 74 11.59 4.77 6.05
C VAL A 74 11.58 3.38 5.44
N LEU A 75 10.43 2.71 5.55
CA LEU A 75 10.14 1.46 4.85
C LEU A 75 9.32 1.77 3.60
N VAL A 76 9.88 1.51 2.43
CA VAL A 76 9.18 1.57 1.14
C VAL A 76 8.74 0.16 0.77
N MET A 77 7.45 0.00 0.50
CA MET A 77 6.82 -1.25 0.10
C MET A 77 6.33 -1.14 -1.35
N ILE A 78 6.72 -2.08 -2.20
CA ILE A 78 6.34 -2.12 -3.61
C ILE A 78 5.84 -3.51 -3.99
N ASP A 79 4.73 -3.58 -4.72
CA ASP A 79 4.24 -4.84 -5.29
C ASP A 79 5.02 -5.18 -6.58
N HIS A 80 5.21 -6.48 -6.83
CA HIS A 80 5.95 -7.02 -7.98
C HIS A 80 5.47 -6.57 -9.37
N ASP A 81 4.30 -5.95 -9.47
CA ASP A 81 3.67 -5.47 -10.69
C ASP A 81 3.58 -3.95 -10.82
N VAL A 82 4.23 -3.21 -9.93
CA VAL A 82 4.32 -1.75 -9.99
C VAL A 82 5.69 -1.32 -10.53
N SER A 83 5.70 -0.45 -11.53
CA SER A 83 6.90 0.22 -12.04
C SER A 83 6.88 1.70 -11.66
N TRP A 84 8.05 2.32 -11.63
CA TRP A 84 8.21 3.72 -11.20
C TRP A 84 9.35 4.41 -11.98
N GLU A 85 9.34 5.72 -11.96
CA GLU A 85 10.36 6.54 -12.61
C GLU A 85 11.55 6.81 -11.70
N GLU A 86 12.65 7.27 -12.29
CA GLU A 86 13.86 7.62 -11.56
C GLU A 86 13.57 8.72 -10.52
N GLY A 87 14.06 8.52 -9.29
CA GLY A 87 13.83 9.46 -8.19
C GLY A 87 12.52 9.26 -7.43
N ASP A 88 11.60 8.39 -7.88
CA ASP A 88 10.30 8.20 -7.22
C ASP A 88 10.44 7.59 -5.82
N ILE A 89 11.37 6.64 -5.62
CA ILE A 89 11.62 6.01 -4.30
C ILE A 89 12.11 7.04 -3.28
N GLN A 90 13.07 7.88 -3.70
CA GLN A 90 13.65 8.94 -2.87
C GLN A 90 12.58 9.98 -2.56
N ARG A 91 11.81 10.40 -3.56
CA ARG A 91 10.74 11.39 -3.40
C ARG A 91 9.68 10.91 -2.40
N ILE A 92 9.18 9.69 -2.56
CA ILE A 92 8.14 9.18 -1.65
C ILE A 92 8.67 8.97 -0.23
N ALA A 93 9.92 8.51 -0.10
CA ALA A 93 10.55 8.33 1.20
C ALA A 93 10.81 9.67 1.90
N GLN A 94 11.30 10.68 1.17
CA GLN A 94 11.51 12.03 1.68
C GLN A 94 10.18 12.62 2.17
N GLN A 95 9.13 12.56 1.36
CA GLN A 95 7.81 13.09 1.75
C GLN A 95 7.25 12.38 2.98
N ALA A 96 7.42 11.06 3.08
CA ALA A 96 7.00 10.30 4.25
C ALA A 96 7.78 10.72 5.50
N HIS A 97 9.10 10.86 5.38
CA HIS A 97 9.98 11.26 6.47
C HIS A 97 9.70 12.68 6.97
N GLU A 98 9.66 13.67 6.09
CA GLU A 98 9.43 15.08 6.45
C GLU A 98 8.08 15.28 7.15
N ARG A 99 7.04 14.59 6.66
CA ARG A 99 5.67 14.74 7.16
C ARG A 99 5.36 13.82 8.32
N GLN A 100 6.23 12.84 8.59
CA GLN A 100 5.97 11.76 9.53
C GLN A 100 4.60 11.12 9.27
N ALA A 101 4.29 10.90 8.00
CA ALA A 101 3.02 10.39 7.49
C ALA A 101 3.25 9.23 6.51
N VAL A 102 2.26 8.34 6.38
CA VAL A 102 2.27 7.33 5.32
C VAL A 102 2.00 8.03 3.99
N VAL A 103 2.87 7.83 3.01
CA VAL A 103 2.72 8.38 1.66
C VAL A 103 2.65 7.23 0.68
N ALA A 104 1.79 7.32 -0.33
CA ALA A 104 1.63 6.28 -1.34
C ALA A 104 1.68 6.86 -2.75
N GLY A 105 2.35 6.14 -3.65
CA GLY A 105 2.31 6.39 -5.08
C GLY A 105 0.98 5.89 -5.63
N VAL A 106 0.35 6.69 -6.49
CA VAL A 106 -0.89 6.32 -7.15
C VAL A 106 -0.59 5.80 -8.54
N TYR A 107 -1.12 4.63 -8.85
CA TYR A 107 -0.99 3.98 -10.16
C TYR A 107 -2.35 3.45 -10.61
N PRO A 108 -2.59 3.34 -11.93
CA PRO A 108 -3.87 2.84 -12.44
C PRO A 108 -4.09 1.38 -12.03
N LYS A 109 -5.35 1.03 -11.73
CA LYS A 109 -5.74 -0.37 -11.51
C LYS A 109 -5.57 -1.18 -12.79
N ARG A 110 -5.18 -2.44 -12.67
CA ARG A 110 -5.26 -3.41 -13.77
C ARG A 110 -6.73 -3.63 -14.17
N GLY A 111 -7.11 -3.22 -15.38
CA GLY A 111 -8.46 -3.42 -15.94
C GLY A 111 -9.09 -2.17 -16.58
N PHE A 112 -10.30 -2.32 -17.13
CA PHE A 112 -11.02 -1.36 -17.99
C PHE A 112 -11.44 -0.02 -17.33
N SER A 113 -10.99 0.29 -16.11
CA SER A 113 -11.26 1.59 -15.47
C SER A 113 -9.96 2.32 -15.17
N THR A 114 -9.85 3.56 -15.63
CA THR A 114 -8.80 4.51 -15.25
C THR A 114 -8.94 5.03 -13.80
N ALA A 115 -9.82 4.41 -13.00
CA ALA A 115 -10.06 4.81 -11.63
C ALA A 115 -8.85 4.50 -10.75
N LEU A 116 -8.40 5.52 -10.03
CA LEU A 116 -7.29 5.40 -9.09
C LEU A 116 -7.74 4.62 -7.85
N PRO A 117 -6.89 3.72 -7.31
CA PRO A 117 -7.19 2.92 -6.12
C PRO A 117 -7.05 3.73 -4.82
N LEU A 118 -7.70 4.90 -4.75
CA LEU A 118 -7.67 5.78 -3.59
C LEU A 118 -9.08 6.20 -3.17
N ARG A 119 -9.18 6.68 -1.93
CA ARG A 119 -10.35 7.39 -1.41
C ARG A 119 -9.86 8.65 -0.72
N SER A 120 -10.12 9.80 -1.35
CA SER A 120 -9.88 11.11 -0.74
C SER A 120 -10.60 11.24 0.60
N LEU A 121 -10.01 12.01 1.53
CA LEU A 121 -10.64 12.35 2.79
C LEU A 121 -11.86 13.28 2.59
N SER A 122 -11.79 14.21 1.63
CA SER A 122 -12.86 15.18 1.33
C SER A 122 -13.94 14.62 0.39
N GLY A 123 -13.60 13.58 -0.39
CA GLY A 123 -14.55 12.82 -1.21
C GLY A 123 -14.90 13.44 -2.57
N ASN A 124 -14.48 14.68 -2.86
CA ASN A 124 -14.83 15.42 -4.08
C ASN A 124 -13.62 15.97 -4.84
N GLU A 125 -12.43 15.44 -4.61
CA GLU A 125 -11.22 15.93 -5.28
C GLU A 125 -11.08 15.37 -6.69
N GLU A 126 -10.86 16.28 -7.64
CA GLU A 126 -10.37 15.93 -8.96
C GLU A 126 -8.85 15.79 -8.92
N PHE A 127 -8.36 14.66 -9.43
CA PHE A 127 -6.93 14.35 -9.50
C PHE A 127 -6.46 14.52 -10.94
N VAL A 128 -5.48 15.40 -11.14
CA VAL A 128 -4.78 15.52 -12.42
C VAL A 128 -3.47 14.75 -12.29
N LEU A 129 -3.24 13.82 -13.23
CA LEU A 129 -1.99 13.09 -13.34
C LEU A 129 -1.24 13.50 -14.62
N PRO A 130 0.10 13.59 -14.58
CA PRO A 130 0.96 13.56 -13.39
C PRO A 130 0.86 14.87 -12.59
N SER A 131 0.97 14.78 -11.27
CA SER A 131 1.02 15.95 -10.37
C SER A 131 1.87 15.64 -9.15
N ASP A 132 2.72 16.58 -8.75
CA ASP A 132 3.53 16.48 -7.54
C ASP A 132 2.75 16.84 -6.27
N LYS A 133 1.45 17.11 -6.40
CA LYS A 133 0.61 17.49 -5.28
C LYS A 133 0.28 16.27 -4.41
N LEU A 134 0.65 16.35 -3.14
CA LEU A 134 0.15 15.43 -2.12
C LEU A 134 -1.30 15.73 -1.78
N VAL A 135 -2.07 14.66 -1.59
CA VAL A 135 -3.50 14.72 -1.28
C VAL A 135 -3.81 13.81 -0.10
N GLU A 136 -4.54 14.34 0.88
CA GLU A 136 -4.95 13.57 2.04
C GLU A 136 -6.01 12.54 1.67
N CYS A 137 -5.71 11.28 1.96
CA CYS A 137 -6.57 10.16 1.62
C CYS A 137 -6.97 9.39 2.88
N LYS A 138 -8.21 8.90 2.90
CA LYS A 138 -8.66 7.92 3.89
C LYS A 138 -8.09 6.54 3.59
N TYR A 139 -7.98 6.19 2.31
CA TYR A 139 -7.41 4.93 1.84
C TYR A 139 -6.63 5.13 0.54
N VAL A 140 -5.60 4.32 0.35
CA VAL A 140 -4.81 4.24 -0.88
C VAL A 140 -4.33 2.80 -1.08
N SER A 141 -4.03 2.40 -2.31
CA SER A 141 -3.41 1.11 -2.60
C SER A 141 -2.08 0.95 -1.89
N ALA A 142 -1.83 -0.26 -1.39
CA ALA A 142 -0.62 -0.60 -0.66
C ALA A 142 0.53 -1.13 -1.54
N GLY A 143 0.42 -1.07 -2.88
CA GLY A 143 1.43 -1.61 -3.78
C GLY A 143 2.55 -0.63 -4.16
N PHE A 144 2.48 0.63 -3.72
CA PHE A 144 3.63 1.53 -3.69
C PHE A 144 3.44 2.54 -2.57
N MET A 145 4.10 2.33 -1.42
CA MET A 145 3.94 3.19 -0.26
C MET A 145 5.21 3.28 0.60
N ALA A 146 5.38 4.40 1.27
CA ALA A 146 6.44 4.68 2.21
C ALA A 146 5.86 4.91 3.61
N ILE A 147 6.44 4.25 4.60
CA ILE A 147 6.01 4.30 6.00
C ILE A 147 7.21 4.67 6.88
N PRO A 148 7.15 5.81 7.58
CA PRO A 148 8.18 6.19 8.55
C PRO A 148 8.21 5.22 9.73
N ARG A 149 9.41 4.86 10.19
CA ARG A 149 9.62 4.02 11.38
C ARG A 149 8.83 4.49 12.61
N PRO A 150 8.76 5.80 12.93
CA PRO A 150 7.99 6.25 14.09
C PRO A 150 6.50 5.89 14.02
N ILE A 151 5.89 5.83 12.82
CA ILE A 151 4.50 5.40 12.66
C ILE A 151 4.34 3.93 13.04
N LEU A 152 5.16 3.05 12.47
CA LEU A 152 5.11 1.62 12.80
C LEU A 152 5.38 1.38 14.28
N LYS A 153 6.36 2.07 14.88
CA LYS A 153 6.62 1.99 16.33
C LYS A 153 5.41 2.42 17.17
N LYS A 154 4.76 3.54 16.83
CA LYS A 154 3.52 3.97 17.52
C LYS A 154 2.40 2.93 17.37
N MET A 155 2.31 2.28 16.21
CA MET A 155 1.34 1.21 16.01
C MET A 155 1.63 0.00 16.92
N THR A 156 2.88 -0.31 17.27
CA THR A 156 3.24 -1.42 18.19
C THR A 156 2.93 -1.16 19.66
N THR A 157 2.73 0.10 20.05
CA THR A 157 2.40 0.50 21.44
C THR A 157 0.89 0.60 21.67
N SER A 158 0.08 0.47 20.62
CA SER A 158 -1.37 0.55 20.74
C SER A 158 -1.93 -0.66 21.48
N PRO A 159 -2.95 -0.51 22.36
CA PRO A 159 -3.62 -1.65 22.99
C PRO A 159 -4.18 -2.68 21.99
N SER A 160 -4.45 -2.28 20.75
CA SER A 160 -4.89 -3.14 19.65
C SER A 160 -3.78 -3.92 18.95
N SER A 161 -2.51 -3.66 19.29
CA SER A 161 -1.32 -4.22 18.61
C SER A 161 -0.63 -5.34 19.38
N ILE A 162 -1.38 -5.97 20.28
CA ILE A 162 -1.00 -7.20 20.98
C ILE A 162 -0.32 -8.14 19.96
N ARG A 163 0.91 -8.56 20.25
CA ARG A 163 1.62 -9.53 19.41
C ARG A 163 0.70 -10.75 19.28
N SER A 164 0.67 -11.35 18.11
CA SER A 164 -0.22 -12.47 17.75
C SER A 164 -0.36 -13.60 18.80
N ARG A 165 0.63 -13.76 19.70
CA ARG A 165 0.60 -14.71 20.83
C ARG A 165 -0.42 -14.38 21.91
N ASP A 166 -0.70 -13.10 22.19
CA ASP A 166 -1.59 -12.72 23.31
C ASP A 166 -3.01 -12.36 22.84
N ILE A 167 -3.24 -12.33 21.52
CA ILE A 167 -4.59 -12.35 20.98
C ILE A 167 -5.04 -13.81 21.02
N GLY A 168 -6.03 -14.15 21.84
CA GLY A 168 -6.58 -15.51 22.05
C GLY A 168 -7.20 -16.18 20.82
N PHE A 169 -6.59 -16.04 19.64
CA PHE A 169 -6.93 -16.66 18.37
C PHE A 169 -5.95 -17.80 18.08
N PRO A 170 -6.32 -19.07 18.35
CA PRO A 170 -5.43 -20.22 18.14
C PRO A 170 -4.94 -20.37 16.69
N PHE A 171 -5.61 -19.75 15.71
CA PHE A 171 -5.21 -19.78 14.29
C PHE A 171 -4.24 -18.67 13.87
N VAL A 172 -4.19 -17.53 14.59
CA VAL A 172 -3.26 -16.43 14.31
C VAL A 172 -1.97 -16.60 15.11
N ALA A 173 -2.08 -17.08 16.35
CA ALA A 173 -0.96 -17.37 17.23
C ALA A 173 0.00 -18.43 16.66
N ARG A 174 -0.50 -19.39 15.86
CA ARG A 174 0.32 -20.45 15.24
C ARG A 174 1.09 -20.02 14.00
N THR A 175 0.63 -19.01 13.26
CA THR A 175 1.16 -18.68 11.92
C THR A 175 1.93 -17.35 11.89
N ILE A 176 1.77 -16.51 12.91
CA ILE A 176 2.34 -15.14 12.98
C ILE A 176 3.07 -14.95 14.32
N SER A 177 3.42 -16.04 15.01
CA SER A 177 3.99 -16.04 16.36
C SER A 177 5.17 -15.06 16.48
N GLY A 178 5.01 -13.99 17.26
CA GLY A 178 6.05 -12.99 17.50
C GLY A 178 6.08 -11.79 16.55
N LEU A 179 5.17 -11.70 15.57
CA LEU A 179 5.08 -10.56 14.64
C LEU A 179 3.93 -9.60 15.01
N TYR A 180 4.06 -8.35 14.57
CA TYR A 180 3.03 -7.32 14.71
C TYR A 180 2.06 -7.36 13.52
N PRO A 181 0.73 -7.35 13.76
CA PRO A 181 -0.29 -7.52 12.71
C PRO A 181 -0.61 -6.22 11.95
N PHE A 182 0.40 -5.48 11.45
CA PHE A 182 0.21 -4.15 10.85
C PHE A 182 -0.81 -4.10 9.71
N PHE A 183 -0.91 -5.17 8.91
CA PHE A 183 -1.75 -5.22 7.72
C PHE A 183 -2.84 -6.30 7.79
N LEU A 184 -3.12 -6.86 8.97
CA LEU A 184 -4.18 -7.86 9.07
C LEU A 184 -5.53 -7.24 8.71
N PRO A 185 -6.40 -7.97 7.97
CA PRO A 185 -7.75 -7.52 7.73
C PRO A 185 -8.45 -7.32 9.07
N LEU A 186 -8.92 -6.10 9.33
CA LEU A 186 -9.81 -5.82 10.45
C LEU A 186 -11.00 -6.77 10.34
N LYS A 187 -11.13 -7.72 11.28
CA LYS A 187 -12.40 -8.42 11.43
C LYS A 187 -13.40 -7.44 12.03
N ILE A 188 -14.33 -6.97 11.22
CA ILE A 188 -15.59 -6.43 11.72
C ILE A 188 -16.21 -7.55 12.58
N PRO A 189 -16.46 -7.34 13.88
CA PRO A 189 -17.07 -8.37 14.70
C PRO A 189 -18.38 -8.79 14.06
N LEU A 190 -18.55 -10.09 13.76
CA LEU A 190 -19.79 -10.64 13.23
C LEU A 190 -21.02 -10.34 14.11
N GLN A 191 -20.80 -9.87 15.35
CA GLN A 191 -21.84 -9.49 16.30
C GLN A 191 -22.51 -8.14 15.99
N SER A 192 -21.92 -7.27 15.16
CA SER A 192 -22.74 -6.25 14.51
C SER A 192 -23.56 -6.99 13.46
N LYS A 193 -24.79 -7.42 13.80
CA LYS A 193 -25.78 -7.89 12.84
C LYS A 193 -25.64 -7.01 11.60
N LEU A 194 -25.16 -7.57 10.49
CA LEU A 194 -25.34 -6.95 9.18
C LEU A 194 -26.85 -6.72 9.10
N ARG A 195 -27.30 -5.48 9.34
CA ARG A 195 -28.72 -5.16 9.50
C ARG A 195 -29.53 -5.52 8.25
N ARG A 196 -28.83 -5.84 7.15
CA ARG A 196 -29.36 -6.55 5.99
C ARG A 196 -28.31 -7.55 5.50
N PRO A 197 -28.70 -8.78 5.11
CA PRO A 197 -27.81 -9.65 4.35
C PRO A 197 -27.33 -8.88 3.12
N TYR A 198 -26.05 -9.01 2.78
CA TYR A 198 -25.50 -8.45 1.56
C TYR A 198 -26.17 -9.14 0.36
N SER A 199 -27.23 -8.53 -0.16
CA SER A 199 -27.90 -8.98 -1.37
C SER A 199 -27.08 -8.49 -2.57
N TYR A 200 -26.53 -9.43 -3.34
CA TYR A 200 -25.86 -9.12 -4.60
C TYR A 200 -26.80 -8.38 -5.58
N GLN A 201 -28.12 -8.52 -5.42
CA GLN A 201 -29.13 -7.84 -6.22
C GLN A 201 -29.29 -6.36 -5.83
N ASP A 202 -29.18 -6.03 -4.54
CA ASP A 202 -29.35 -4.66 -4.03
C ASP A 202 -28.26 -3.74 -4.57
N HIS A 203 -27.01 -4.23 -4.62
CA HIS A 203 -25.89 -3.47 -5.16
C HIS A 203 -25.92 -3.36 -6.68
N ARG A 204 -26.45 -4.38 -7.38
CA ARG A 204 -26.66 -4.31 -8.84
C ARG A 204 -27.70 -3.24 -9.19
N HIS A 205 -28.78 -3.13 -8.41
CA HIS A 205 -29.78 -2.08 -8.59
C HIS A 205 -29.26 -0.69 -8.21
N GLU A 206 -28.45 -0.56 -7.16
CA GLU A 206 -27.84 0.72 -6.77
C GLU A 206 -26.79 1.20 -7.79
N ILE A 207 -25.97 0.29 -8.31
CA ILE A 207 -25.01 0.57 -9.39
C ILE A 207 -25.75 0.93 -10.67
N LEU A 208 -26.78 0.17 -11.06
CA LEU A 208 -27.56 0.48 -12.26
C LEU A 208 -28.33 1.80 -12.10
N ALA A 209 -28.91 2.09 -10.93
CA ALA A 209 -29.65 3.32 -10.67
C ALA A 209 -28.75 4.58 -10.64
N ASN A 210 -27.46 4.44 -10.28
CA ASN A 210 -26.52 5.55 -10.25
C ASN A 210 -25.70 5.70 -11.54
N ILE A 211 -25.44 4.60 -12.26
CA ILE A 211 -24.68 4.61 -13.53
C ILE A 211 -25.58 4.97 -14.71
N LEU A 212 -26.82 4.46 -14.80
CA LEU A 212 -27.68 4.75 -15.95
C LEU A 212 -27.98 6.24 -16.13
N PRO A 213 -28.32 7.03 -15.09
CA PRO A 213 -28.57 8.46 -15.27
C PRO A 213 -27.30 9.25 -15.62
N ALA A 214 -26.13 8.83 -15.14
CA ALA A 214 -24.85 9.47 -15.44
C ALA A 214 -24.36 9.17 -16.87
N GLN A 215 -24.56 7.94 -17.36
CA GLN A 215 -24.26 7.56 -18.74
C GLN A 215 -25.28 8.09 -19.74
N LEU A 216 -26.57 8.16 -19.39
CA LEU A 216 -27.61 8.78 -20.23
C LEU A 216 -27.43 10.30 -20.36
N ARG A 217 -26.85 10.99 -19.37
CA ARG A 217 -26.45 12.41 -19.51
C ARG A 217 -25.27 12.60 -20.45
N ARG A 218 -24.34 11.64 -20.52
CA ARG A 218 -23.22 11.67 -21.47
C ARG A 218 -23.63 11.33 -22.91
N LEU A 219 -24.63 10.48 -23.11
CA LEU A 219 -25.12 10.11 -24.44
C LEU A 219 -25.94 11.22 -25.14
N LYS A 220 -26.42 12.23 -24.42
CA LYS A 220 -27.14 13.38 -25.02
C LYS A 220 -26.22 14.45 -25.62
N ASN A 221 -24.91 14.43 -25.36
CA ASN A 221 -24.00 15.53 -25.70
C ASN A 221 -22.80 15.17 -26.60
N GLY A 222 -22.88 14.10 -27.41
CA GLY A 222 -22.02 13.97 -28.60
C GLY A 222 -21.34 12.62 -28.84
N LEU A 223 -21.66 12.04 -30.01
CA LEU A 223 -20.78 11.37 -30.98
C LEU A 223 -19.70 10.41 -30.43
N SER A 224 -19.95 9.10 -30.45
CA SER A 224 -19.47 8.11 -31.45
C SER A 224 -17.98 7.75 -31.33
N TRP A 225 -17.62 6.57 -30.80
CA TRP A 225 -17.43 5.29 -31.51
C TRP A 225 -16.94 4.21 -30.53
N LEU A 226 -17.42 2.99 -30.74
CA LEU A 226 -17.08 1.76 -30.02
C LEU A 226 -16.10 0.98 -30.90
N TYR A 227 -15.01 0.45 -30.35
CA TYR A 227 -14.34 -0.74 -30.90
C TYR A 227 -14.01 -1.69 -29.77
N LEU A 228 -14.25 -2.98 -30.06
CA LEU A 228 -14.18 -4.15 -29.19
C LEU A 228 -12.82 -4.33 -28.51
#